data_AF-A0A6A9T145-F1
#
_entry.id   AF-A0A6A9T145-F1
#
_cell.length_a   1.000
_cell.length_b   1.000
_cell.length_c   1.000
_cell.angle_alpha   90.00
_cell.angle_beta   90.00
_cell.angle_gamma   90.00
#
_symmetry.space_group_name_H-M   'P 1'
#
loop_
_entity.id
_entity.type
_entity.pdbx_description
1 polymer ?
#
loop_
_entity_poly.entity_id
_entity_poly.type
_entity_poly.pdbx_seq_one_letter_code
_entity_poly.pdbx_strand_id
1 'polypeptide(L)'
;MQSTLWTLRQRIERLTAPAGPFRVVDAETGRSPVPVDGCRFDTRRRARTAVGLARAYRNALREYDPRTPRYSLVVERDGTVRAVATPRHEREGSL
;
A
#
# COMPACT_ATOMS: atom_id res chain seq x y z
N MET A 1 13.29 -17.20 -20.51
CA MET A 1 12.19 -16.22 -20.67
C MET A 1 11.77 -15.76 -19.27
N GLN A 2 11.67 -14.45 -19.02
CA GLN A 2 11.13 -13.95 -17.74
C GLN A 2 9.61 -13.91 -17.82
N SER A 3 8.90 -14.30 -16.75
CA SER A 3 7.43 -14.25 -16.72
C SER A 3 6.92 -12.81 -16.59
N THR A 4 5.67 -12.58 -16.98
CA THR A 4 4.98 -11.30 -16.80
C THR A 4 4.99 -10.85 -15.33
N LEU A 5 4.78 -11.80 -14.40
CA LEU A 5 4.83 -11.55 -12.96
C LEU A 5 6.21 -11.07 -12.49
N TRP A 6 7.28 -11.72 -12.96
CA TRP A 6 8.65 -11.32 -12.65
C TRP A 6 8.94 -9.90 -13.16
N THR A 7 8.57 -9.62 -14.42
CA THR A 7 8.78 -8.30 -15.04
C THR A 7 8.05 -7.18 -14.28
N LEU A 8 6.81 -7.44 -13.84
CA LEU A 8 6.02 -6.48 -13.07
C LEU A 8 6.62 -6.24 -11.68
N ARG A 9 7.08 -7.29 -10.99
CA ARG A 9 7.77 -7.17 -9.70
C ARG A 9 9.04 -6.33 -9.83
N GLN A 10 9.91 -6.62 -10.81
CA GLN A 10 11.13 -5.83 -11.03
C GLN A 10 10.83 -4.35 -11.30
N ARG A 11 9.76 -4.05 -12.04
CA ARG A 11 9.34 -2.66 -12.29
C ARG A 11 8.89 -1.95 -11.01
N ILE A 12 8.20 -2.64 -10.12
CA ILE A 12 7.80 -2.10 -8.81
C ILE A 12 9.03 -1.82 -7.96
N GLU A 13 9.94 -2.79 -7.86
CA GLU A 13 11.18 -2.66 -7.06
C GLU A 13 12.02 -1.46 -7.49
N ARG A 14 12.14 -1.21 -8.81
CA ARG A 14 12.84 -0.02 -9.35
C ARG A 14 12.21 1.33 -9.00
N LEU A 15 10.95 1.34 -8.57
CA LEU A 15 10.27 2.54 -8.10
C LEU A 15 10.48 2.76 -6.60
N THR A 16 10.94 1.74 -5.87
CA THR A 16 11.06 1.80 -4.42
C THR A 16 12.18 2.74 -3.98
N ALA A 17 11.97 3.36 -2.83
CA ALA A 17 12.94 4.19 -2.14
C ALA A 17 12.93 3.76 -0.66
N PRO A 18 14.07 3.38 -0.06
CA PRO A 18 14.12 2.76 1.27
C PRO A 18 13.41 3.54 2.39
N ALA A 19 13.46 4.87 2.33
CA ALA A 19 12.87 5.78 3.33
C ALA A 19 11.76 6.67 2.74
N GLY A 20 11.13 6.23 1.65
CA GLY A 20 10.06 7.00 1.02
C GLY A 20 8.82 7.13 1.91
N PRO A 21 8.21 8.32 2.06
CA PRO A 21 7.07 8.53 2.97
C PRO A 21 5.75 7.97 2.41
N PHE A 22 5.76 7.36 1.23
CA PHE A 22 4.56 6.81 0.61
C PHE A 22 4.64 5.29 0.57
N ARG A 23 3.51 4.64 0.85
CA ARG A 23 3.31 3.19 0.72
C ARG A 23 2.03 2.90 -0.06
N VAL A 24 1.93 1.67 -0.57
CA VAL A 24 0.70 1.18 -1.21
C VAL A 24 0.06 0.18 -0.28
N VAL A 25 -1.20 0.43 0.06
CA VAL A 25 -1.97 -0.39 0.99
C VAL A 25 -3.30 -0.77 0.35
N ASP A 26 -3.90 -1.83 0.88
CA ASP A 26 -5.31 -2.12 0.67
C ASP A 26 -6.17 -1.12 1.46
N ALA A 27 -7.19 -0.55 0.82
CA ALA A 27 -8.01 0.52 1.40
C ALA A 27 -8.87 0.05 2.57
N GLU A 28 -9.18 -1.24 2.67
CA GLU A 28 -10.03 -1.79 3.73
C GLU A 28 -9.21 -2.11 4.97
N THR A 29 -8.07 -2.79 4.78
CA THR A 29 -7.25 -3.27 5.89
C THR A 29 -6.08 -2.36 6.26
N GLY A 30 -5.70 -1.42 5.39
CA GLY A 30 -4.51 -0.58 5.55
C GLY A 30 -3.19 -1.36 5.45
N ARG A 31 -3.23 -2.65 5.09
CA ARG A 31 -2.03 -3.50 4.97
C ARG A 31 -1.53 -3.52 3.53
N SER A 32 -0.22 -3.65 3.35
CA SER A 32 0.40 -3.78 2.03
C SER A 32 0.37 -5.23 1.56
N PRO A 33 -0.31 -5.56 0.45
CA PRO A 33 -0.27 -6.91 -0.10
C PRO A 33 0.91 -7.11 -1.06
N VAL A 34 1.30 -8.36 -1.28
CA VAL A 34 2.21 -8.72 -2.39
C VAL A 34 1.60 -8.25 -3.72
N PRO A 35 2.37 -7.57 -4.60
CA PRO A 35 3.84 -7.44 -4.61
C PRO A 35 4.40 -6.16 -3.96
N VAL A 36 3.57 -5.32 -3.33
CA VAL A 36 3.99 -4.02 -2.77
C VAL A 36 4.25 -4.09 -1.26
N ASP A 37 4.26 -5.28 -0.69
CA ASP A 37 4.64 -5.51 0.69
C ASP A 37 6.08 -5.02 0.95
N GLY A 38 6.29 -4.38 2.10
CA GLY A 38 7.56 -3.74 2.47
C GLY A 38 8.02 -2.57 1.57
N CYS A 39 7.34 -2.29 0.45
CA CYS A 39 7.75 -1.25 -0.48
C CYS A 39 7.47 0.15 0.08
N ARG A 40 8.40 1.08 -0.18
CA ARG A 40 8.27 2.51 0.13
C ARG A 40 8.61 3.33 -1.12
N PHE A 41 8.06 4.52 -1.24
CA PHE A 41 8.20 5.38 -2.42
C PHE A 41 8.47 6.82 -2.02
N ASP A 42 9.40 7.47 -2.72
CA ASP A 42 9.82 8.86 -2.49
C ASP A 42 8.69 9.88 -2.73
N THR A 43 7.81 9.58 -3.66
CA THR A 43 6.84 10.49 -4.23
C THR A 43 5.50 9.79 -4.43
N ARG A 44 4.42 10.56 -4.26
CA ARG A 44 3.06 10.09 -4.56
C ARG A 44 2.91 9.61 -6.00
N ARG A 45 3.66 10.19 -6.95
CA ARG A 45 3.65 9.78 -8.36
C ARG A 45 4.18 8.35 -8.53
N ARG A 46 5.35 8.03 -7.97
CA ARG A 46 5.90 6.67 -8.01
C ARG A 46 5.00 5.66 -7.32
N ALA A 47 4.44 6.01 -6.16
CA ALA A 47 3.47 5.18 -5.46
C ALA A 47 2.21 4.91 -6.31
N ARG A 48 1.67 5.91 -7.02
CA ARG A 48 0.54 5.73 -7.94
C ARG A 48 0.90 4.81 -9.11
N THR A 49 2.09 4.94 -9.67
CA THR A 49 2.57 4.01 -10.71
C THR A 49 2.65 2.59 -10.17
N ALA A 50 3.15 2.41 -8.93
CA ALA A 50 3.20 1.11 -8.27
C ALA A 50 1.81 0.49 -8.05
N VAL A 51 0.77 1.29 -7.74
CA VAL A 51 -0.62 0.81 -7.68
C VAL A 51 -1.04 0.17 -9.02
N GLY A 52 -0.76 0.85 -10.14
CA GLY A 52 -1.08 0.32 -11.47
C GLY A 52 -0.36 -0.99 -11.77
N LEU A 53 0.94 -1.06 -11.49
CA LEU A 53 1.74 -2.27 -11.69
C LEU A 53 1.30 -3.42 -10.77
N ALA A 54 0.95 -3.13 -9.52
CA ALA A 54 0.44 -4.11 -8.57
C ALA A 54 -0.93 -4.66 -9.00
N ARG A 55 -1.82 -3.82 -9.54
CA ARG A 55 -3.09 -4.27 -10.13
C ARG A 55 -2.84 -5.20 -11.32
N ALA A 56 -1.95 -4.84 -12.22
CA ALA A 56 -1.56 -5.69 -13.34
C ALA A 56 -0.99 -7.04 -12.87
N TYR A 57 -0.13 -7.03 -11.85
CA TYR A 57 0.44 -8.24 -11.27
C TYR A 57 -0.63 -9.16 -10.68
N ARG A 58 -1.59 -8.60 -9.93
CA ARG A 58 -2.70 -9.38 -9.35
C ARG A 58 -3.67 -9.91 -10.40
N ASN A 59 -3.87 -9.18 -11.50
CA ASN A 59 -4.68 -9.65 -12.61
C ASN A 59 -3.98 -10.81 -13.35
N ALA A 60 -2.68 -10.68 -13.63
CA ALA A 60 -1.91 -11.78 -14.19
C ALA A 60 -1.87 -13.01 -13.26
N LEU A 61 -1.80 -12.80 -11.93
CA LEU A 61 -1.90 -13.91 -10.97
C LEU A 61 -3.24 -14.66 -11.07
N ARG A 62 -4.34 -13.98 -11.38
CA ARG A 62 -5.66 -14.63 -11.51
C ARG A 62 -5.78 -15.55 -12.69
N GLU A 63 -4.98 -15.33 -13.74
CA GLU A 63 -4.90 -16.26 -14.86
C GLU A 63 -4.33 -17.61 -14.42
N TYR A 64 -3.49 -17.62 -13.38
CA TYR A 64 -2.92 -18.84 -12.79
C TYR A 64 -3.72 -19.38 -11.61
N ASP A 65 -4.20 -18.51 -10.73
CA ASP A 65 -5.04 -18.85 -9.58
C ASP A 65 -6.27 -17.93 -9.48
N PRO A 66 -7.44 -18.39 -9.96
CA PRO A 66 -8.69 -17.64 -9.90
C PRO A 66 -9.12 -17.24 -8.48
N ARG A 67 -8.62 -17.92 -7.43
CA ARG A 67 -8.95 -17.63 -6.02
C ARG A 67 -8.18 -16.43 -5.46
N THR A 68 -7.29 -15.82 -6.24
CA THR A 68 -6.49 -14.66 -5.84
C THR A 68 -7.36 -13.49 -5.34
N PRO A 69 -7.20 -13.03 -4.07
CA PRO A 69 -8.02 -11.98 -3.47
C PRO A 69 -8.02 -10.64 -4.22
N ARG A 70 -9.15 -9.92 -4.27
CA ARG A 70 -9.22 -8.55 -4.81
C ARG A 70 -8.86 -7.57 -3.70
N TYR A 71 -7.93 -6.67 -3.99
CA TYR A 71 -7.54 -5.59 -3.07
C TYR A 71 -7.85 -4.25 -3.71
N SER A 72 -8.36 -3.33 -2.90
CA SER A 72 -8.59 -1.95 -3.31
C SER A 72 -7.33 -1.14 -3.05
N LEU A 73 -6.36 -1.24 -3.95
CA LEU A 73 -5.04 -0.61 -3.73
C LEU A 73 -5.10 0.91 -3.83
N VAL A 74 -4.63 1.58 -2.79
CA VAL A 74 -4.53 3.04 -2.66
C VAL A 74 -3.13 3.46 -2.20
N VAL A 75 -2.80 4.74 -2.44
CA VAL A 75 -1.55 5.33 -1.93
C VAL A 75 -1.83 5.97 -0.59
N GLU A 76 -1.06 5.57 0.40
CA GLU A 76 -1.04 6.17 1.72
C GLU A 76 0.29 6.88 1.94
N ARG A 77 0.24 8.05 2.57
CA ARG A 77 1.44 8.70 3.10
C ARG A 77 1.56 8.26 4.55
N ASP A 78 2.72 7.74 4.96
CA ASP A 78 3.06 7.59 6.36
C ASP A 78 2.97 8.99 6.99
N GLY A 79 1.86 9.26 7.68
CA GLY A 79 1.74 10.42 8.53
C GLY A 79 2.67 10.21 9.70
N THR A 80 3.50 11.20 10.03
CA THR A 80 3.90 11.38 11.42
C THR A 80 2.65 11.21 12.26
N VAL A 81 2.70 10.26 13.21
CA VAL A 81 1.62 9.91 14.13
C VAL A 81 0.86 11.18 14.47
N ARG A 82 -0.42 11.25 14.07
CA ARG A 82 -1.31 12.32 14.50
C ARG A 82 -1.16 12.41 16.01
N ALA A 83 -0.64 13.52 16.53
CA ALA A 83 -0.56 13.77 17.95
C ALA A 83 -1.93 13.42 18.56
N VAL A 84 -1.88 12.54 19.56
CA VAL A 84 -3.02 11.96 20.24
C VAL A 84 -4.06 13.04 20.51
N ALA A 85 -5.27 12.88 19.97
CA ALA A 85 -6.40 13.62 20.49
C ALA A 85 -6.59 13.15 21.93
N THR A 86 -6.23 13.99 22.91
CA THR A 86 -6.60 13.78 24.30
C THR A 86 -8.12 13.57 24.37
N PRO A 87 -8.62 12.50 25.01
CA PRO A 87 -10.02 12.45 25.33
C PRO A 87 -10.29 13.63 26.27
N ARG A 88 -11.17 14.55 25.84
CA ARG A 88 -11.85 15.47 26.74
C ARG A 88 -12.72 14.58 27.61
N HIS A 89 -12.16 14.09 28.72
CA HIS A 89 -12.94 13.46 29.75
C HIS A 89 -13.96 14.49 30.21
N GLU A 90 -15.22 14.21 29.90
CA GLU A 90 -16.37 14.80 30.53
C GLU A 90 -16.11 14.83 32.03
N ARG A 91 -16.10 16.03 32.61
CA ARG A 91 -16.38 16.17 34.04
C ARG A 91 -17.89 16.19 34.19
N GLU A 92 -18.47 15.01 34.26
CA GLU A 92 -19.68 14.82 35.04
C GLU A 92 -19.32 14.98 36.53
N GLY A 93 -20.04 15.90 37.19
CA GLY A 93 -20.30 15.89 38.63
C GLY A 93 -19.18 16.34 39.58
N SER A 94 -19.40 17.47 40.27
CA SER A 94 -19.44 17.47 41.75
C SER A 94 -19.86 18.82 42.32
N LEU A 95 -20.91 18.71 43.16
CA LEU A 95 -21.36 19.55 44.29
C LEU A 95 -22.03 20.90 44.00
#